data_AF-A0AAJ5EG02-F1
#
_entry.id   AF-A0AAJ5EG02-F1
#
_cell.length_a   1.000
_cell.length_b   1.000
_cell.length_c   1.000
_cell.angle_alpha   90.00
_cell.angle_beta   90.00
_cell.angle_gamma   90.00
#
_symmetry.space_group_name_H-M   'P 1'
#
loop_
_entity.id
_entity.type
_entity.pdbx_description
1 polymer ?
#
loop_
_entity_poly.entity_id
_entity_poly.type
_entity_poly.pdbx_seq_one_letter_code
_entity_poly.pdbx_strand_id
1 'polypeptide(L)' 'MARYSIEECEQAMIAEFEKGVKAISSKYQQMSMKELKREILKLEQDYKKNEQQITFFNITLAQVIYRNKFGREVVLGA' A
#
# COMPACT_ATOMS: atom_id res chain seq x y z
N MET A 1 -2.34 28.97 22.72
CA MET A 1 -2.57 27.70 22.00
C MET A 1 -2.63 28.04 20.51
N ALA A 2 -1.70 27.54 19.70
CA ALA A 2 -1.78 27.73 18.25
C ALA A 2 -3.05 27.01 17.75
N ARG A 3 -4.03 27.78 17.26
CA ARG A 3 -5.18 27.24 16.55
C ARG A 3 -4.70 26.96 15.13
N TYR A 4 -4.48 25.69 14.82
CA TYR A 4 -4.31 25.28 13.43
C TYR A 4 -5.59 25.63 12.65
N SER A 5 -5.41 26.22 11.47
CA SER A 5 -6.46 26.32 10.47
C SER A 5 -6.81 24.92 9.93
N ILE A 6 -7.99 24.78 9.33
CA ILE A 6 -8.39 23.52 8.67
C ILE A 6 -7.39 23.14 7.59
N GLU A 7 -6.91 24.13 6.83
CA GLU A 7 -5.92 23.93 5.77
C GLU A 7 -4.59 23.38 6.32
N GLU A 8 -4.09 23.90 7.44
CA GLU A 8 -2.88 23.37 8.07
C GLU A 8 -3.06 21.92 8.56
N CYS A 9 -4.24 21.58 9.07
CA CYS A 9 -4.58 20.21 9.45
C CYS A 9 -4.61 19.28 8.23
N GLU A 10 -5.24 19.69 7.14
CA GLU A 10 -5.32 18.91 5.89
C GLU A 10 -3.92 18.67 5.31
N GLN A 11 -3.08 19.71 5.23
CA GLN A 11 -1.70 19.59 4.75
C GLN A 11 -0.88 18.64 5.63
N ALA A 12 -1.03 18.70 6.96
CA ALA A 12 -0.35 17.78 7.87
C ALA A 12 -0.80 16.32 7.65
N MET A 13 -2.10 16.08 7.43
CA MET A 13 -2.64 14.74 7.15
C MET A 13 -2.12 14.18 5.82
N ILE A 14 -2.09 15.01 4.76
CA ILE A 14 -1.54 14.62 3.46
C ILE A 14 -0.06 14.27 3.59
N ALA A 15 0.73 15.13 4.24
CA ALA A 15 2.16 14.90 4.42
C ALA A 15 2.45 13.60 5.19
N GLU A 16 1.67 13.29 6.22
CA GLU A 16 1.84 12.06 6.98
C GLU A 16 1.43 10.82 6.17
N PHE A 17 0.33 10.93 5.42
CA PHE A 17 -0.09 9.86 4.51
C PHE A 17 0.97 9.58 3.43
N GLU A 18 1.55 10.63 2.81
CA GLU A 18 2.62 10.49 1.83
C GLU A 18 3.86 9.78 2.39
N LYS A 19 4.26 10.09 3.63
CA LYS A 19 5.35 9.37 4.30
C LYS A 19 5.02 7.89 4.46
N GLY A 20 3.79 7.57 4.86
CA GLY A 20 3.29 6.20 4.98
C GLY A 20 3.38 5.46 3.65
N VAL A 21 2.89 6.07 2.56
CA VAL A 21 2.97 5.49 1.21
C VAL A 21 4.41 5.26 0.78
N LYS A 22 5.31 6.22 1.00
CA LYS A 22 6.75 6.07 0.69
C LYS A 22 7.39 4.92 1.46
N ALA A 23 7.09 4.80 2.76
CA ALA A 23 7.61 3.71 3.59
C ALA A 23 7.12 2.33 3.12
N ILE A 24 5.82 2.21 2.83
CA ILE A 24 5.22 0.97 2.30
C ILE A 24 5.81 0.60 0.93
N SER A 25 5.91 1.57 0.02
CA SER A 25 6.52 1.36 -1.30
C SER A 25 7.97 0.88 -1.17
N SER A 26 8.77 1.52 -0.32
CA SER A 26 10.16 1.12 -0.07
C SER A 26 10.25 -0.31 0.47
N LYS A 27 9.37 -0.68 1.43
CA LYS A 27 9.26 -2.05 1.95
C LYS A 27 9.00 -3.05 0.81
N TYR A 28 8.01 -2.80 -0.04
CA TYR A 28 7.68 -3.70 -1.16
C TYR A 28 8.80 -3.77 -2.20
N GLN A 29 9.50 -2.65 -2.45
CA GLN A 29 10.65 -2.61 -3.35
C GLN A 29 11.85 -3.42 -2.84
N GLN A 30 11.96 -3.65 -1.53
CA GLN A 30 13.05 -4.46 -0.95
C GLN A 30 12.70 -5.95 -0.88
N MET A 31 11.42 -6.32 -0.91
CA MET A 31 11.00 -7.72 -0.84
C MET A 31 11.46 -8.54 -2.06
N SER A 32 11.83 -9.79 -1.81
CA SER A 32 12.03 -10.79 -2.86
C SER A 32 10.71 -11.12 -3.56
N MET A 33 10.79 -11.76 -4.72
CA MET A 33 9.62 -12.20 -5.48
C MET A 33 8.68 -13.10 -4.65
N LYS A 34 9.23 -14.01 -3.85
CA LYS A 34 8.42 -14.94 -3.02
C LYS A 34 7.73 -14.20 -1.88
N GLU A 35 8.40 -13.24 -1.25
CA GLU A 35 7.86 -12.45 -0.15
C GLU A 35 6.76 -11.51 -0.62
N LEU A 36 7.01 -10.74 -1.69
CA LEU A 36 6.02 -9.79 -2.20
C LEU A 36 4.77 -10.51 -2.73
N LYS A 37 4.93 -11.67 -3.39
CA LYS A 37 3.79 -12.51 -3.79
C LYS A 37 2.96 -12.95 -2.57
N ARG A 38 3.60 -13.38 -1.48
CA ARG A 38 2.90 -13.78 -0.25
C ARG A 38 2.18 -12.61 0.41
N GLU A 39 2.80 -11.43 0.44
CA GLU A 39 2.19 -10.22 0.99
C GLU A 39 0.94 -9.81 0.19
N ILE A 40 1.00 -9.83 -1.15
CA ILE A 40 -0.16 -9.54 -2.02
C ILE A 40 -1.34 -10.47 -1.70
N LEU A 41 -1.09 -11.78 -1.64
CA LEU A 41 -2.12 -12.77 -1.33
C LEU A 41 -2.71 -12.60 0.09
N LYS A 42 -1.88 -12.19 1.06
CA LYS A 42 -2.34 -11.89 2.42
C LYS A 42 -3.24 -10.65 2.43
N LEU A 43 -2.80 -9.56 1.80
CA LEU A 43 -3.58 -8.32 1.72
C LEU A 43 -4.94 -8.56 1.07
N GLU A 44 -5.02 -9.43 0.07
CA GLU A 44 -6.29 -9.82 -0.55
C GLU A 44 -7.21 -10.60 0.37
N GLN A 45 -6.67 -11.55 1.13
CA GLN A 45 -7.47 -12.24 2.15
C GLN A 45 -7.99 -11.27 3.19
N ASP A 46 -7.17 -10.30 3.59
CA ASP A 46 -7.56 -9.27 4.55
C ASP A 46 -8.62 -8.31 3.95
N TYR A 47 -8.51 -7.99 2.65
CA TYR A 47 -9.52 -7.19 1.94
C TYR A 47 -10.85 -7.94 1.79
N LYS A 48 -10.82 -9.22 1.42
CA LYS A 48 -12.05 -10.05 1.33
C LYS A 48 -12.78 -10.18 2.67
N LYS A 49 -12.07 -10.06 3.80
CA LYS A 49 -12.68 -10.14 5.14
C LYS A 49 -13.24 -8.82 5.64
N ASN A 50 -12.55 -7.72 5.37
CA ASN A 50 -12.81 -6.44 6.04
C ASN A 50 -13.25 -5.32 5.08
N GLU A 51 -13.13 -5.51 3.76
CA GLU A 51 -13.47 -4.56 2.69
C GLU A 51 -12.91 -3.14 2.88
N GLN A 52 -11.80 -3.02 3.60
CA GLN A 52 -11.21 -1.72 3.91
C GLN A 52 -10.54 -1.13 2.66
N GLN A 53 -10.93 0.10 2.31
CA GLN A 53 -10.41 0.82 1.16
C GLN A 53 -8.88 0.99 1.19
N ILE A 54 -8.29 1.15 2.38
CA ILE A 54 -6.84 1.26 2.55
C ILE A 54 -6.11 -0.04 2.13
N THR A 55 -6.75 -1.19 2.36
CA THR A 55 -6.20 -2.49 1.96
C THR A 55 -6.21 -2.64 0.44
N PHE A 56 -7.25 -2.13 -0.24
CA PHE A 56 -7.31 -2.09 -1.70
C PHE A 56 -6.15 -1.27 -2.31
N PHE A 57 -5.84 -0.10 -1.74
CA PHE A 57 -4.71 0.71 -2.19
C PHE A 57 -3.37 -0.02 -1.99
N ASN A 58 -3.20 -0.70 -0.86
CA ASN A 58 -1.99 -1.49 -0.58
C ASN A 58 -1.82 -2.66 -1.56
N ILE A 59 -2.91 -3.39 -1.90
CA ILE A 59 -2.88 -4.45 -2.91
C ILE A 59 -2.44 -3.90 -4.25
N THR A 60 -3.07 -2.80 -4.70
CA THR A 60 -2.78 -2.17 -5.99
C THR A 60 -1.31 -1.73 -6.09
N LEU A 61 -0.79 -1.07 -5.05
CA LEU A 61 0.61 -0.65 -4.98
C LEU A 61 1.57 -1.84 -5.03
N ALA A 62 1.30 -2.88 -4.24
CA ALA A 62 2.12 -4.10 -4.20
C ALA A 62 2.15 -4.81 -5.56
N GLN A 63 1.00 -4.93 -6.24
CA GLN A 63 0.91 -5.54 -7.57
C GLN A 63 1.69 -4.76 -8.64
N VAL A 64 1.57 -3.43 -8.66
CA VAL A 64 2.33 -2.59 -9.59
C VAL A 64 3.84 -2.76 -9.37
N ILE A 65 4.29 -2.73 -8.11
CA ILE A 65 5.70 -2.94 -7.78
C ILE A 65 6.17 -4.34 -8.20
N TYR A 66 5.36 -5.38 -7.95
CA TYR A 66 5.67 -6.75 -8.34
C TYR A 66 5.86 -6.87 -9.86
N ARG A 67 4.93 -6.31 -10.63
CA ARG A 67 4.99 -6.30 -12.09
C ARG A 67 6.23 -5.56 -12.59
N ASN A 68 6.48 -4.37 -12.06
CA ASN A 68 7.62 -3.54 -12.49
C ASN A 68 8.97 -4.20 -12.14
N LYS A 69 9.07 -4.89 -11.00
CA LYS A 69 10.31 -5.55 -10.58
C LYS A 69 10.60 -6.87 -11.28
N PHE A 70 9.56 -7.66 -11.57
CA PHE A 70 9.73 -9.06 -11.97
C PHE A 70 9.16 -9.40 -13.35
N GLY A 71 8.51 -8.44 -14.03
CA GLY A 71 7.93 -8.65 -15.35
C GLY A 71 6.80 -9.70 -15.37
N ARG A 72 6.13 -9.90 -14.24
CA ARG A 72 5.09 -10.92 -14.04
C ARG A 72 3.94 -10.34 -13.23
N GLU A 73 2.77 -10.93 -13.37
CA GLU A 73 1.60 -10.59 -12.55
C GLU A 73 1.36 -11.66 -11.50
N VAL A 74 0.87 -11.25 -10.33
CA VAL A 74 0.33 -12.19 -9.36
C VAL A 74 -1.09 -12.47 -9.82
N VAL A 75 -1.32 -13.67 -10.36
CA VAL A 75 -2.68 -14.13 -10.65
C VAL A 75 -3.35 -14.47 -9.32
N LEU A 76 -4.45 -13.79 -9.05
CA LEU A 76 -5.22 -13.98 -7.83
C LEU A 76 -6.16 -15.15 -8.05
N GLY A 77 -6.18 -16.08 -7.10
CA GLY A 77 -7.12 -17.19 -7.14
C GLY A 77 -8.54 -16.67 -6.94
N ALA A 78 -9.38 -16.90 -7.95
CA ALA A 78 -10.84 -16.82 -7.84
C ALA A 78 -11.33 -17.66 -6.65
#